data_AF-A0AAN7XAH0-F1
#
_entry.id   AF-A0AAN7XAH0-F1
#
_cell.length_a   1.000
_cell.length_b   1.000
_cell.length_c   1.000
_cell.angle_alpha   90.00
_cell.angle_beta   90.00
_cell.angle_gamma   90.00
#
_symmetry.space_group_name_H-M   'P 1'
#
loop_
_entity.id
_entity.type
_entity.pdbx_description
1 polymer ?
#
loop_
_entity_poly.entity_id
_entity_poly.type
_entity_poly.pdbx_seq_one_letter_code
_entity_poly.pdbx_strand_id
1 'polypeptide(L)'
;MWGEIDPPVKTQPRLIESEDESELPDENVVTFSQICGFHRPADTHQHHQQQQQQQQQQQQRDTQPVSQAESTCVNDMVEAIARSGSSVKSQQKGDAELTLEQRREELLQQYRSRPLVFLERYHVCLKPPNLSAFAHVISDPRVLHYSKVIERRAAAFTNRTRVRNQRYAALRALQEGGEYFSEEQMRIREPLLYEQYIGQYLTDEEVLVRSQESMQDTAQGEPEAPAGSKGGLAQLLLNSYQERLIQDRLQREQEREDGAREEEEEDEEDVNTAQQKDWEPTAEEKALLREEFIGQMHQRFLDGKDKDINYSEVDENPDYDNLDIVTRDEEDKYFDEDDDDEEEEEMENDEDEENMTE
;
A
#
# COMPACT_ATOMS: atom_id res chain seq x y z
N MET A 1 26.96 7.35 -38.62
CA MET A 1 27.74 6.12 -38.87
C MET A 1 27.15 5.05 -37.97
N TRP A 2 26.23 4.27 -38.52
CA TRP A 2 25.56 3.20 -37.80
C TRP A 2 26.39 1.94 -37.96
N GLY A 3 26.95 1.46 -36.84
CA GLY A 3 27.83 0.29 -36.79
C GLY A 3 27.04 -1.02 -36.95
N GLU A 4 27.67 -1.93 -37.67
CA GLU A 4 27.17 -3.24 -38.09
C GLU A 4 26.92 -4.21 -36.93
N ILE A 5 25.95 -5.10 -37.16
CA ILE A 5 25.41 -6.10 -36.22
C ILE A 5 26.23 -7.39 -36.32
N ASP A 6 26.68 -7.95 -35.19
CA ASP A 6 27.14 -9.34 -35.12
C ASP A 6 25.98 -10.27 -34.65
N PRO A 7 25.75 -11.42 -35.31
CA PRO A 7 24.67 -12.34 -34.96
C PRO A 7 25.04 -13.33 -33.83
N PRO A 8 24.05 -13.88 -33.09
CA PRO A 8 24.31 -14.77 -31.97
C PRO A 8 24.69 -16.19 -32.39
N VAL A 9 25.64 -16.77 -31.66
CA VAL A 9 26.14 -18.14 -31.80
C VAL A 9 25.08 -19.16 -31.36
N LYS A 10 24.74 -20.11 -32.25
CA LYS A 10 23.90 -21.28 -31.96
C LYS A 10 24.75 -22.39 -31.32
N THR A 11 24.39 -22.82 -30.11
CA THR A 11 24.87 -24.09 -29.52
C THR A 11 23.79 -25.17 -29.70
N GLN A 12 24.14 -26.24 -30.42
CA GLN A 12 23.31 -27.43 -30.59
C GLN A 12 23.48 -28.42 -29.41
N PRO A 13 22.48 -29.28 -29.16
CA PRO A 13 22.45 -30.22 -28.04
C PRO A 13 23.37 -31.43 -28.27
N ARG A 14 24.02 -31.91 -27.21
CA ARG A 14 24.74 -33.19 -27.22
C ARG A 14 23.76 -34.35 -27.04
N LEU A 15 23.59 -35.12 -28.11
CA LEU A 15 23.20 -36.53 -28.09
C LEU A 15 24.40 -37.38 -27.66
N ILE A 16 24.18 -38.31 -26.73
CA ILE A 16 24.98 -39.53 -26.55
C ILE A 16 23.97 -40.69 -26.58
N GLU A 17 23.96 -41.38 -27.72
CA GLU A 17 23.59 -42.79 -27.88
C GLU A 17 24.74 -43.62 -27.27
N SER A 18 24.62 -44.89 -26.83
CA SER A 18 23.87 -46.00 -27.39
C SER A 18 23.90 -47.22 -26.44
N GLU A 19 22.96 -48.16 -26.68
CA GLU A 19 23.07 -49.63 -26.53
C GLU A 19 22.97 -50.24 -25.11
N ASP A 20 22.24 -51.33 -24.85
CA ASP A 20 21.84 -52.44 -25.73
C ASP A 20 20.68 -53.29 -25.18
N GLU A 21 20.08 -54.02 -26.11
CA GLU A 21 19.03 -55.04 -26.19
C GLU A 21 18.61 -55.91 -24.98
N SER A 22 17.31 -56.28 -24.94
CA SER A 22 16.85 -57.62 -25.38
C SER A 22 15.33 -57.87 -25.21
N GLU A 23 14.70 -58.16 -26.35
CA GLU A 23 13.75 -59.24 -26.64
C GLU A 23 12.47 -59.44 -25.78
N LEU A 24 11.33 -59.15 -26.42
CA LEU A 24 10.05 -59.85 -26.22
C LEU A 24 9.80 -60.75 -27.44
N PRO A 25 9.03 -61.84 -27.31
CA PRO A 25 8.26 -62.34 -28.43
C PRO A 25 6.74 -62.26 -28.19
N ASP A 26 6.09 -62.11 -29.33
CA ASP A 26 4.68 -61.91 -29.58
C ASP A 26 3.82 -63.18 -29.52
N GLU A 27 2.53 -62.91 -29.28
CA GLU A 27 1.31 -63.59 -29.75
C GLU A 27 1.06 -65.10 -29.52
N ASN A 28 -0.12 -65.38 -28.96
CA ASN A 28 -1.06 -66.31 -29.60
C ASN A 28 -2.52 -66.08 -29.16
N VAL A 29 -3.39 -66.31 -30.14
CA VAL A 29 -4.79 -65.93 -30.24
C VAL A 29 -5.70 -67.15 -29.89
N VAL A 30 -6.97 -66.86 -29.56
CA VAL A 30 -8.20 -67.63 -29.90
C VAL A 30 -8.94 -68.43 -28.78
N THR A 31 -10.21 -68.01 -28.58
CA THR A 31 -11.48 -68.75 -28.25
C THR A 31 -11.96 -69.07 -26.81
N PHE A 32 -13.11 -68.45 -26.51
CA PHE A 32 -14.37 -69.00 -25.97
C PHE A 32 -14.47 -70.54 -25.80
N SER A 33 -14.85 -71.03 -24.62
CA SER A 33 -16.25 -71.45 -24.33
C SER A 33 -16.43 -72.05 -22.92
N GLN A 34 -17.59 -71.69 -22.36
CA GLN A 34 -18.37 -72.21 -21.22
C GLN A 34 -17.99 -73.56 -20.57
N ILE A 35 -17.94 -73.56 -19.23
CA ILE A 35 -18.57 -74.59 -18.40
C ILE A 35 -19.25 -73.91 -17.19
N CYS A 36 -20.57 -74.08 -17.09
CA CYS A 36 -21.37 -73.72 -15.93
C CYS A 36 -21.12 -74.70 -14.78
N GLY A 37 -20.97 -74.18 -13.56
CA GLY A 37 -21.03 -74.96 -12.32
C GLY A 37 -21.77 -74.16 -11.26
N PHE A 38 -23.00 -74.58 -10.96
CA PHE A 38 -23.82 -74.08 -9.86
C PHE A 38 -23.12 -74.31 -8.51
N HIS A 39 -22.88 -73.25 -7.73
CA HIS A 39 -22.90 -73.32 -6.27
C HIS A 39 -23.32 -71.96 -5.68
N ARG A 40 -24.47 -71.95 -5.02
CA ARG A 40 -24.89 -70.90 -4.09
C ARG A 40 -24.21 -71.17 -2.74
N PRO A 41 -23.65 -70.15 -2.10
CA PRO A 41 -23.85 -70.02 -0.66
C PRO A 41 -24.32 -68.60 -0.30
N ALA A 42 -25.18 -68.55 0.70
CA ALA A 42 -25.72 -67.35 1.28
C ALA A 42 -24.69 -66.74 2.24
N ASP A 43 -24.11 -65.57 1.91
CA ASP A 43 -23.29 -64.79 2.84
C ASP A 43 -23.23 -63.29 2.46
N THR A 44 -24.33 -62.75 1.95
CA THR A 44 -24.39 -61.33 1.53
C THR A 44 -24.55 -60.36 2.70
N HIS A 45 -24.86 -60.83 3.91
CA HIS A 45 -25.08 -59.97 5.07
C HIS A 45 -23.82 -59.63 5.87
N GLN A 46 -22.83 -60.52 5.95
CA GLN A 46 -21.58 -60.23 6.67
C GLN A 46 -20.69 -59.23 5.90
N HIS A 47 -20.63 -59.34 4.58
CA HIS A 47 -19.81 -58.45 3.76
C HIS A 47 -20.34 -57.00 3.75
N HIS A 48 -21.67 -56.81 3.76
CA HIS A 48 -22.27 -55.47 3.84
C HIS A 48 -22.05 -54.81 5.21
N GLN A 49 -22.10 -55.59 6.29
CA GLN A 49 -21.91 -55.06 7.65
C GLN A 49 -20.44 -54.71 7.93
N GLN A 50 -19.50 -55.48 7.37
CA GLN A 50 -18.07 -55.19 7.47
C GLN A 50 -17.66 -54.00 6.59
N GLN A 51 -18.30 -53.81 5.43
CA GLN A 51 -18.08 -52.66 4.57
C GLN A 51 -18.68 -51.36 5.15
N GLN A 52 -19.83 -51.45 5.85
CA GLN A 52 -20.39 -50.32 6.61
C GLN A 52 -19.54 -49.96 7.84
N GLN A 53 -18.97 -50.93 8.55
CA GLN A 53 -18.05 -50.65 9.67
C GLN A 53 -16.72 -50.06 9.21
N GLN A 54 -16.21 -50.46 8.04
CA GLN A 54 -15.03 -49.82 7.45
C GLN A 54 -15.33 -48.39 6.97
N GLN A 55 -16.51 -48.13 6.39
CA GLN A 55 -16.92 -46.75 6.04
C GLN A 55 -17.13 -45.86 7.28
N GLN A 56 -17.67 -46.40 8.38
CA GLN A 56 -17.80 -45.66 9.64
C GLN A 56 -16.44 -45.41 10.32
N GLN A 57 -15.48 -46.34 10.23
CA GLN A 57 -14.11 -46.12 10.72
C GLN A 57 -13.29 -45.18 9.82
N GLN A 58 -13.62 -45.08 8.53
CA GLN A 58 -13.00 -44.12 7.61
C GLN A 58 -13.54 -42.70 7.84
N GLN A 59 -14.84 -42.54 8.13
CA GLN A 59 -15.43 -41.25 8.49
C GLN A 59 -14.96 -40.72 9.86
N GLN A 60 -14.52 -41.59 10.77
CA GLN A 60 -13.95 -41.20 12.07
C GLN A 60 -12.45 -40.88 12.04
N ARG A 61 -11.76 -41.05 10.90
CA ARG A 61 -10.33 -40.74 10.76
C ARG A 61 -10.04 -39.32 10.27
N ASP A 62 -11.06 -38.61 9.75
CA ASP A 62 -10.92 -37.25 9.22
C ASP A 62 -11.37 -36.14 10.18
N THR A 63 -11.74 -36.48 11.41
CA THR A 63 -11.98 -35.48 12.47
C THR A 63 -10.84 -35.54 13.47
N GLN A 64 -9.67 -35.02 13.08
CA GLN A 64 -8.72 -34.56 14.08
C GLN A 64 -9.44 -33.51 14.94
N PRO A 65 -9.31 -33.53 16.28
CA PRO A 65 -9.82 -32.45 17.10
C PRO A 65 -8.97 -31.22 16.81
N VAL A 66 -9.43 -30.41 15.86
CA VAL A 66 -8.87 -29.07 15.62
C VAL A 66 -8.99 -28.35 16.96
N SER A 67 -7.86 -27.84 17.47
CA SER A 67 -7.92 -27.12 18.74
C SER A 67 -8.88 -25.95 18.59
N GLN A 68 -9.68 -25.66 19.61
CA GLN A 68 -10.69 -24.59 19.54
C GLN A 68 -10.07 -23.25 19.09
N ALA A 69 -8.81 -23.00 19.49
CA ALA A 69 -8.02 -21.85 19.08
C ALA A 69 -7.66 -21.83 17.58
N GLU A 70 -7.34 -22.97 16.96
CA GLU A 70 -7.11 -23.05 15.51
C GLU A 70 -8.40 -22.79 14.73
N SER A 71 -9.55 -23.21 15.26
CA SER A 71 -10.85 -22.93 14.62
C SER A 71 -11.22 -21.45 14.69
N THR A 72 -10.96 -20.78 15.82
CA THR A 72 -11.18 -19.33 15.96
C THR A 72 -10.30 -18.56 14.99
N CYS A 73 -8.98 -18.81 14.98
CA CYS A 73 -8.08 -18.10 14.06
C CYS A 73 -8.43 -18.28 12.58
N VAL A 74 -8.90 -19.47 12.17
CA VAL A 74 -9.36 -19.71 10.80
C VAL A 74 -10.63 -18.91 10.48
N ASN A 75 -11.56 -18.80 11.43
CA ASN A 75 -12.78 -18.03 11.24
C ASN A 75 -12.47 -16.52 11.14
N ASP A 76 -11.69 -15.98 12.07
CA ASP A 76 -11.28 -14.56 12.07
C ASP A 76 -10.54 -14.19 10.77
N MET A 77 -9.68 -15.10 10.29
CA MET A 77 -8.98 -14.94 9.02
C MET A 77 -9.95 -14.87 7.83
N VAL A 78 -10.92 -15.77 7.78
CA VAL A 78 -11.89 -15.85 6.67
C VAL A 78 -12.81 -14.63 6.68
N GLU A 79 -13.23 -14.20 7.85
CA GLU A 79 -14.01 -12.99 8.08
C GLU A 79 -13.33 -11.74 7.55
N ALA A 80 -12.06 -11.53 7.94
CA ALA A 80 -11.27 -10.40 7.46
C ALA A 80 -11.16 -10.38 5.92
N ILE A 81 -11.01 -11.55 5.28
CA ILE A 81 -10.96 -11.65 3.81
C ILE A 81 -12.34 -11.40 3.19
N ALA A 82 -13.42 -11.89 3.81
CA ALA A 82 -14.78 -11.69 3.32
C ALA A 82 -15.12 -10.20 3.23
N ARG A 83 -14.73 -9.40 4.25
CA ARG A 83 -14.92 -7.94 4.31
C ARG A 83 -13.98 -7.14 3.40
N SER A 84 -12.78 -7.65 3.12
CA SER A 84 -11.75 -6.96 2.32
C SER A 84 -12.10 -6.64 0.85
N GLY A 85 -13.31 -6.97 0.38
CA GLY A 85 -13.72 -6.80 -1.02
C GLY A 85 -13.01 -7.72 -2.02
N SER A 86 -12.17 -8.65 -1.55
CA SER A 86 -11.42 -9.58 -2.40
C SER A 86 -12.36 -10.45 -3.26
N SER A 87 -11.94 -10.74 -4.49
CA SER A 87 -12.68 -11.68 -5.34
C SER A 87 -12.61 -13.09 -4.76
N VAL A 88 -13.73 -13.61 -4.27
CA VAL A 88 -13.80 -14.98 -3.73
C VAL A 88 -14.04 -15.99 -4.85
N LYS A 89 -14.95 -15.63 -5.78
CA LYS A 89 -15.42 -16.46 -6.89
C LYS A 89 -15.49 -15.64 -8.17
N SER A 90 -15.32 -16.29 -9.33
CA SER A 90 -15.53 -15.63 -10.62
C SER A 90 -17.03 -15.45 -10.86
N GLN A 91 -17.50 -14.22 -10.79
CA GLN A 91 -18.88 -13.82 -11.10
C GLN A 91 -18.93 -13.14 -12.47
N GLN A 92 -20.00 -13.36 -13.22
CA GLN A 92 -20.25 -12.68 -14.50
C GLN A 92 -20.99 -11.36 -14.27
N LYS A 93 -20.89 -10.46 -15.26
CA LYS A 93 -21.59 -9.16 -15.21
C LYS A 93 -23.11 -9.42 -15.22
N GLY A 94 -23.77 -9.14 -14.08
CA GLY A 94 -25.21 -9.35 -13.89
C GLY A 94 -25.57 -10.45 -12.88
N ASP A 95 -24.58 -11.17 -12.34
CA ASP A 95 -24.80 -12.05 -11.19
C ASP A 95 -25.05 -11.21 -9.93
N ALA A 96 -25.86 -11.74 -9.00
CA ALA A 96 -26.06 -11.11 -7.70
C ALA A 96 -24.75 -11.14 -6.89
N GLU A 97 -24.48 -10.05 -6.16
CA GLU A 97 -23.35 -10.01 -5.24
C GLU A 97 -23.50 -11.11 -4.17
N LEU A 98 -22.39 -11.79 -3.86
CA LEU A 98 -22.41 -12.83 -2.82
C LEU A 98 -22.60 -12.14 -1.47
N THR A 99 -23.54 -12.65 -0.67
CA THR A 99 -23.68 -12.21 0.71
C THR A 99 -22.42 -12.54 1.52
N LEU A 100 -22.23 -11.84 2.64
CA LEU A 100 -21.06 -12.07 3.51
C LEU A 100 -20.95 -13.54 3.94
N GLU A 101 -22.06 -14.17 4.28
CA GLU A 101 -22.10 -15.60 4.65
C GLU A 101 -21.65 -16.52 3.51
N GLN A 102 -22.15 -16.30 2.29
CA GLN A 102 -21.78 -17.10 1.12
C GLN A 102 -20.29 -16.92 0.77
N ARG A 103 -19.75 -15.72 0.98
CA ARG A 103 -18.32 -15.43 0.83
C ARG A 103 -17.51 -16.23 1.85
N ARG A 104 -17.94 -16.25 3.13
CA ARG A 104 -17.27 -17.02 4.20
C ARG A 104 -17.25 -18.52 3.88
N GLU A 105 -18.38 -19.08 3.44
CA GLU A 105 -18.48 -20.51 3.13
C GLU A 105 -17.52 -20.91 1.99
N GLU A 106 -17.51 -20.16 0.90
CA GLU A 106 -16.63 -20.41 -0.24
C GLU A 106 -15.15 -20.24 0.14
N LEU A 107 -14.81 -19.24 0.96
CA LEU A 107 -13.44 -19.06 1.49
C LEU A 107 -12.99 -20.23 2.37
N LEU A 108 -13.86 -20.71 3.27
CA LEU A 108 -13.59 -21.89 4.09
C LEU A 108 -13.37 -23.14 3.24
N GLN A 109 -14.18 -23.32 2.19
CA GLN A 109 -14.02 -24.43 1.26
C GLN A 109 -12.68 -24.34 0.51
N GLN A 110 -12.29 -23.15 0.04
CA GLN A 110 -11.00 -22.93 -0.62
C GLN A 110 -9.82 -23.19 0.32
N TYR A 111 -9.92 -22.73 1.57
CA TYR A 111 -8.90 -22.97 2.58
C TYR A 111 -8.72 -24.46 2.90
N ARG A 112 -9.83 -25.19 3.13
CA ARG A 112 -9.79 -26.64 3.42
C ARG A 112 -9.27 -27.47 2.26
N SER A 113 -9.62 -27.10 1.04
CA SER A 113 -9.23 -27.87 -0.15
C SER A 113 -7.79 -27.57 -0.59
N ARG A 114 -7.39 -26.28 -0.61
CA ARG A 114 -6.11 -25.82 -1.17
C ARG A 114 -5.53 -24.66 -0.35
N PRO A 115 -5.04 -24.90 0.88
CA PRO A 115 -4.57 -23.86 1.78
C PRO A 115 -3.40 -23.03 1.20
N LEU A 116 -2.52 -23.66 0.42
CA LEU A 116 -1.39 -22.96 -0.21
C LEU A 116 -1.82 -21.97 -1.31
N VAL A 117 -2.82 -22.35 -2.11
CA VAL A 117 -3.36 -21.47 -3.17
C VAL A 117 -4.18 -20.36 -2.56
N PHE A 118 -4.91 -20.68 -1.48
CA PHE A 118 -5.61 -19.70 -0.67
C PHE A 118 -4.63 -18.63 -0.15
N LEU A 119 -3.50 -19.04 0.45
CA LEU A 119 -2.48 -18.13 0.94
C LEU A 119 -1.90 -17.25 -0.19
N GLU A 120 -1.53 -17.85 -1.33
CA GLU A 120 -1.02 -17.11 -2.48
C GLU A 120 -2.01 -16.05 -2.99
N ARG A 121 -3.31 -16.37 -3.02
CA ARG A 121 -4.34 -15.45 -3.52
C ARG A 121 -4.69 -14.34 -2.53
N TYR A 122 -4.78 -14.66 -1.25
CA TYR A 122 -5.32 -13.76 -0.22
C TYR A 122 -4.28 -13.21 0.74
N HIS A 123 -2.98 -13.45 0.54
CA HIS A 123 -1.93 -12.89 1.43
C HIS A 123 -2.05 -11.37 1.58
N VAL A 124 -2.63 -10.66 0.59
CA VAL A 124 -2.78 -9.20 0.63
C VAL A 124 -3.73 -8.76 1.76
N CYS A 125 -4.68 -9.59 2.15
CA CYS A 125 -5.67 -9.26 3.18
C CYS A 125 -5.32 -9.86 4.56
N LEU A 126 -4.28 -10.71 4.62
CA LEU A 126 -3.88 -11.37 5.86
C LEU A 126 -3.02 -10.48 6.77
N LYS A 127 -3.35 -10.52 8.07
CA LYS A 127 -2.55 -9.93 9.16
C LYS A 127 -1.63 -11.01 9.79
N PRO A 128 -0.54 -10.64 10.49
CA PRO A 128 0.34 -11.58 11.19
C PRO A 128 -0.34 -12.62 12.10
N PRO A 129 -1.39 -12.31 12.90
CA PRO A 129 -2.04 -13.33 13.74
C PRO A 129 -2.66 -14.48 12.93
N ASN A 130 -3.14 -14.21 11.71
CA ASN A 130 -3.77 -15.18 10.82
C ASN A 130 -2.79 -16.25 10.31
N LEU A 131 -1.47 -16.02 10.45
CA LEU A 131 -0.45 -16.99 10.04
C LEU A 131 -0.51 -18.29 10.87
N SER A 132 -1.04 -18.23 12.09
CA SER A 132 -1.19 -19.41 12.95
C SER A 132 -2.18 -20.44 12.36
N ALA A 133 -3.15 -20.03 11.55
CA ALA A 133 -4.04 -20.93 10.81
C ALA A 133 -3.25 -21.91 9.91
N PHE A 134 -2.16 -21.44 9.29
CA PHE A 134 -1.35 -22.24 8.38
C PHE A 134 -0.33 -23.15 9.08
N ALA A 135 -0.43 -23.32 10.41
CA ALA A 135 0.48 -24.14 11.21
C ALA A 135 0.70 -25.55 10.63
N HIS A 136 -0.38 -26.15 10.12
CA HIS A 136 -0.41 -27.47 9.52
C HIS A 136 0.39 -27.60 8.19
N VAL A 137 0.72 -26.49 7.53
CA VAL A 137 1.46 -26.43 6.24
C VAL A 137 2.75 -25.62 6.31
N ILE A 138 3.23 -25.23 7.50
CA ILE A 138 4.45 -24.40 7.70
C ILE A 138 5.69 -24.96 6.99
N SER A 139 5.79 -26.27 6.83
CA SER A 139 6.96 -26.91 6.19
C SER A 139 7.10 -26.58 4.70
N ASP A 140 6.05 -26.06 4.04
CA ASP A 140 6.11 -25.67 2.64
C ASP A 140 6.84 -24.32 2.46
N PRO A 141 7.82 -24.22 1.53
CA PRO A 141 8.54 -22.97 1.27
C PRO A 141 7.66 -21.78 0.88
N ARG A 142 6.49 -22.02 0.26
CA ARG A 142 5.55 -20.95 -0.10
C ARG A 142 4.97 -20.29 1.13
N VAL A 143 4.64 -21.07 2.16
CA VAL A 143 4.12 -20.53 3.43
C VAL A 143 5.18 -19.66 4.08
N LEU A 144 6.43 -20.15 4.18
CA LEU A 144 7.54 -19.36 4.71
C LEU A 144 7.80 -18.06 3.93
N HIS A 145 7.63 -18.08 2.61
CA HIS A 145 7.76 -16.89 1.78
C HIS A 145 6.66 -15.87 2.10
N TYR A 146 5.38 -16.28 2.05
CA TYR A 146 4.26 -15.37 2.28
C TYR A 146 4.15 -14.89 3.72
N SER A 147 4.52 -15.71 4.71
CA SER A 147 4.64 -15.27 6.12
C SER A 147 5.61 -14.08 6.23
N LYS A 148 6.79 -14.17 5.62
CA LYS A 148 7.75 -13.05 5.60
C LYS A 148 7.21 -11.82 4.87
N VAL A 149 6.46 -12.00 3.79
CA VAL A 149 5.83 -10.89 3.04
C VAL A 149 4.81 -10.17 3.93
N ILE A 150 3.96 -10.92 4.61
CA ILE A 150 2.92 -10.40 5.52
C ILE A 150 3.57 -9.67 6.71
N GLU A 151 4.57 -10.28 7.36
CA GLU A 151 5.33 -9.67 8.46
C GLU A 151 6.03 -8.37 8.04
N ARG A 152 6.74 -8.38 6.90
CA ARG A 152 7.41 -7.18 6.39
C ARG A 152 6.44 -6.05 6.11
N ARG A 153 5.27 -6.35 5.54
CA ARG A 153 4.25 -5.34 5.29
C ARG A 153 3.69 -4.78 6.59
N ALA A 154 3.37 -5.63 7.56
CA ALA A 154 2.89 -5.18 8.86
C ALA A 154 3.92 -4.28 9.56
N ALA A 155 5.19 -4.69 9.55
CA ALA A 155 6.29 -3.88 10.08
C ALA A 155 6.49 -2.57 9.29
N ALA A 156 6.34 -2.57 7.96
CA ALA A 156 6.44 -1.35 7.16
C ALA A 156 5.32 -0.36 7.50
N PHE A 157 4.10 -0.84 7.76
CA PHE A 157 2.97 -0.01 8.16
C PHE A 157 3.21 0.64 9.53
N THR A 158 3.60 -0.14 10.55
CA THR A 158 3.89 0.39 11.89
C THR A 158 5.06 1.37 11.87
N ASN A 159 6.11 1.08 11.08
CA ASN A 159 7.21 2.02 10.88
C ASN A 159 6.78 3.30 10.17
N ARG A 160 5.87 3.22 9.18
CA ARG A 160 5.35 4.41 8.48
C ARG A 160 4.55 5.30 9.42
N THR A 161 3.67 4.73 10.23
CA THR A 161 2.91 5.50 11.24
C THR A 161 3.86 6.15 12.24
N ARG A 162 4.81 5.38 12.80
CA ARG A 162 5.82 5.91 13.72
C ARG A 162 6.60 7.09 13.12
N VAL A 163 7.14 6.91 11.92
CA VAL A 163 7.91 7.96 11.22
C VAL A 163 7.03 9.19 10.93
N ARG A 164 5.77 8.99 10.52
CA ARG A 164 4.85 10.11 10.26
C ARG A 164 4.54 10.88 11.54
N ASN A 165 4.34 10.20 12.66
CA ASN A 165 4.07 10.82 13.96
C ASN A 165 5.30 11.60 14.47
N GLN A 166 6.48 11.02 14.30
CA GLN A 166 7.75 11.65 14.68
C GLN A 166 8.03 12.91 13.84
N ARG A 167 7.81 12.83 12.52
CA ARG A 167 7.88 14.00 11.63
C ARG A 167 6.80 15.01 11.96
N TYR A 168 5.60 14.61 12.35
CA TYR A 168 4.57 15.55 12.78
C TYR A 168 4.99 16.31 14.04
N ALA A 169 5.57 15.63 15.04
CA ALA A 169 6.12 16.30 16.22
C ALA A 169 7.24 17.29 15.84
N ALA A 170 8.15 16.91 14.94
CA ALA A 170 9.19 17.80 14.43
C ALA A 170 8.61 19.00 13.66
N LEU A 171 7.59 18.78 12.84
CA LEU A 171 6.88 19.83 12.11
C LEU A 171 6.29 20.87 13.07
N ARG A 172 5.67 20.41 14.17
CA ARG A 172 5.13 21.30 15.21
C ARG A 172 6.23 22.11 15.89
N ALA A 173 7.34 21.48 16.25
CA ALA A 173 8.49 22.18 16.84
C ALA A 173 9.09 23.24 15.89
N LEU A 174 9.18 22.93 14.60
CA LEU A 174 9.65 23.87 13.57
C LEU A 174 8.67 25.03 13.32
N GLN A 175 7.36 24.78 13.42
CA GLN A 175 6.34 25.84 13.37
C GLN A 175 6.45 26.78 14.57
N GLU A 176 6.69 26.25 15.78
CA GLU A 176 6.89 27.06 16.98
C GLU A 176 8.17 27.91 16.90
N GLY A 177 9.23 27.38 16.28
CA GLY A 177 10.46 28.12 16.01
C GLY A 177 10.30 29.23 14.95
N GLY A 178 9.32 29.13 14.06
CA GLY A 178 8.94 30.17 13.09
C GLY A 178 9.90 30.40 11.91
N GLU A 179 11.15 29.94 11.97
CA GLU A 179 12.14 30.17 10.91
C GLU A 179 11.93 29.25 9.69
N TYR A 180 11.83 27.94 9.90
CA TYR A 180 11.84 26.93 8.82
C TYR A 180 10.64 27.01 7.88
N PHE A 181 9.46 27.29 8.45
CA PHE A 181 8.20 27.46 7.72
C PHE A 181 7.85 28.94 7.49
N SER A 182 8.83 29.85 7.59
CA SER A 182 8.64 31.22 7.08
C SER A 182 8.45 31.19 5.56
N GLU A 183 7.65 32.12 5.05
CA GLU A 183 7.37 32.21 3.61
C GLU A 183 8.67 32.31 2.79
N GLU A 184 9.63 33.11 3.25
CA GLU A 184 10.92 33.27 2.56
C GLU A 184 11.74 31.98 2.55
N GLN A 185 11.80 31.23 3.67
CA GLN A 185 12.48 29.93 3.68
C GLN A 185 11.79 28.92 2.78
N MET A 186 10.45 28.90 2.75
CA MET A 186 9.71 28.01 1.85
C MET A 186 9.93 28.38 0.37
N ARG A 187 9.99 29.68 0.04
CA ARG A 187 10.31 30.18 -1.30
C ARG A 187 11.71 29.76 -1.76
N ILE A 188 12.71 29.84 -0.88
CA ILE A 188 14.07 29.40 -1.17
C ILE A 188 14.11 27.89 -1.46
N ARG A 189 13.37 27.11 -0.68
CA ARG A 189 13.40 25.63 -0.71
C ARG A 189 12.52 25.02 -1.79
N GLU A 190 11.44 25.67 -2.20
CA GLU A 190 10.54 25.19 -3.26
C GLU A 190 10.06 26.36 -4.14
N PRO A 191 10.94 26.90 -5.00
CA PRO A 191 10.65 28.12 -5.75
C PRO A 191 9.57 27.92 -6.82
N LEU A 192 9.53 26.77 -7.51
CA LEU A 192 8.47 26.48 -8.48
C LEU A 192 7.09 26.43 -7.82
N LEU A 193 6.98 25.75 -6.68
CA LEU A 193 5.73 25.68 -5.93
C LEU A 193 5.30 27.07 -5.43
N TYR A 194 6.25 27.87 -4.95
CA TYR A 194 5.97 29.25 -4.55
C TYR A 194 5.45 30.09 -5.73
N GLU A 195 6.06 29.96 -6.91
CA GLU A 195 5.64 30.69 -8.10
C GLU A 195 4.20 30.33 -8.51
N GLN A 196 3.87 29.03 -8.52
CA GLN A 196 2.55 28.51 -8.88
C GLN A 196 1.43 29.00 -7.94
N TYR A 197 1.69 29.11 -6.63
CA TYR A 197 0.66 29.46 -5.66
C TYR A 197 0.64 30.94 -5.25
N ILE A 198 1.79 31.59 -5.21
CA ILE A 198 1.95 32.95 -4.66
C ILE A 198 2.58 33.87 -5.70
N GLY A 199 3.76 33.50 -6.22
CA GLY A 199 4.63 34.37 -7.00
C GLY A 199 3.94 35.00 -8.22
N GLN A 200 3.23 34.19 -9.01
CA GLN A 200 2.54 34.66 -10.22
C GLN A 200 1.39 35.63 -9.97
N TYR A 201 0.90 35.71 -8.72
CA TYR A 201 -0.21 36.57 -8.32
C TYR A 201 0.23 37.80 -7.52
N LEU A 202 1.53 38.02 -7.31
CA LEU A 202 2.04 39.20 -6.62
C LEU A 202 2.04 40.42 -7.54
N THR A 203 1.61 41.57 -7.03
CA THR A 203 1.79 42.84 -7.75
C THR A 203 3.22 43.36 -7.62
N ASP A 204 3.62 44.26 -8.52
CA ASP A 204 4.95 44.91 -8.47
C ASP A 204 5.19 45.61 -7.12
N GLU A 205 4.16 46.20 -6.51
CA GLU A 205 4.23 46.77 -5.17
C GLU A 205 4.47 45.71 -4.09
N GLU A 206 3.75 44.58 -4.14
CA GLU A 206 3.93 43.47 -3.18
C GLU A 206 5.33 42.85 -3.29
N VAL A 207 5.83 42.68 -4.52
CA VAL A 207 7.22 42.22 -4.78
C VAL A 207 8.24 43.20 -4.21
N LEU A 208 8.02 44.51 -4.37
CA LEU A 208 8.90 45.53 -3.82
C LEU A 208 8.91 45.51 -2.29
N VAL A 209 7.73 45.41 -1.65
CA VAL A 209 7.61 45.31 -0.19
C VAL A 209 8.35 44.08 0.33
N ARG A 210 8.14 42.90 -0.28
CA ARG A 210 8.88 41.68 0.08
C ARG A 210 10.38 41.89 -0.03
N SER A 211 10.86 42.45 -1.15
CA SER A 211 12.29 42.69 -1.34
C SER A 211 12.87 43.65 -0.29
N GLN A 212 12.07 44.59 0.19
CA GLN A 212 12.44 45.54 1.23
C GLN A 212 12.44 44.90 2.63
N GLU A 213 11.53 43.96 2.90
CA GLU A 213 11.47 43.18 4.14
C GLU A 213 12.66 42.22 4.26
N SER A 214 13.03 41.52 3.18
CA SER A 214 14.23 40.66 3.14
C SER A 214 15.54 41.43 3.38
N MET A 215 15.54 42.75 3.18
CA MET A 215 16.68 43.63 3.49
C MET A 215 16.70 44.10 4.95
N GLN A 216 15.58 43.96 5.67
CA GLN A 216 15.39 44.43 7.05
C GLN A 216 15.37 43.30 8.09
N ASP A 217 15.12 42.05 7.68
CA ASP A 217 14.84 40.91 8.56
C ASP A 217 16.01 40.57 9.52
N THR A 218 17.25 40.96 9.20
CA THR A 218 18.40 40.78 10.10
C THR A 218 18.50 41.83 11.21
N ALA A 219 17.54 42.74 11.36
CA ALA A 219 17.55 43.79 12.40
C ALA A 219 17.05 43.31 13.78
N GLN A 220 16.53 42.09 13.88
CA GLN A 220 15.97 41.50 15.12
C GLN A 220 17.02 40.71 15.95
N GLY A 221 18.25 40.53 15.46
CA GLY A 221 19.33 39.88 16.19
C GLY A 221 20.18 40.85 17.03
N GLU A 222 20.05 40.75 18.36
CA GLU A 222 20.83 41.39 19.44
C GLU A 222 20.92 42.94 19.53
N PRO A 223 20.56 43.55 20.69
CA PRO A 223 20.61 45.01 20.89
C PRO A 223 22.00 45.64 21.03
N GLU A 224 23.09 44.87 21.00
CA GLU A 224 24.44 45.36 21.37
C GLU A 224 25.42 45.55 20.19
N ALA A 225 24.98 45.46 18.93
CA ALA A 225 25.85 45.76 17.79
C ALA A 225 25.94 47.27 17.53
N PRO A 226 27.15 47.87 17.45
CA PRO A 226 27.33 49.30 17.26
C PRO A 226 26.68 49.78 15.95
N ALA A 227 25.88 50.83 16.08
CA ALA A 227 25.13 51.49 15.01
C ALA A 227 26.02 51.83 13.80
N GLY A 228 26.03 50.97 12.78
CA GLY A 228 26.82 51.23 11.57
C GLY A 228 26.71 50.22 10.44
N SER A 229 26.25 48.98 10.68
CA SER A 229 26.12 47.97 9.62
C SER A 229 24.67 47.52 9.41
N LYS A 230 23.75 48.48 9.35
CA LYS A 230 22.37 48.24 8.87
C LYS A 230 22.41 48.01 7.37
N GLY A 231 22.06 46.80 6.89
CA GLY A 231 21.78 46.55 5.48
C GLY A 231 22.82 47.08 4.49
N GLY A 232 24.10 46.90 4.79
CA GLY A 232 25.19 47.41 3.95
C GLY A 232 25.26 46.75 2.58
N LEU A 233 26.12 47.26 1.70
CA LEU A 233 26.34 46.70 0.35
C LEU A 233 26.58 45.17 0.36
N ALA A 234 27.22 44.63 1.40
CA ALA A 234 27.42 43.19 1.57
C ALA A 234 26.10 42.40 1.66
N GLN A 235 25.11 42.91 2.40
CA GLN A 235 23.79 42.29 2.50
C GLN A 235 23.07 42.33 1.15
N LEU A 236 23.14 43.48 0.45
CA LEU A 236 22.56 43.61 -0.89
C LEU A 236 23.20 42.63 -1.88
N LEU A 237 24.52 42.46 -1.83
CA LEU A 237 25.22 41.47 -2.64
C LEU A 237 24.80 40.04 -2.29
N LEU A 238 24.66 39.71 -1.01
CA LEU A 238 24.22 38.39 -0.55
C LEU A 238 22.79 38.09 -1.01
N ASN A 239 21.86 39.02 -0.79
CA ASN A 239 20.46 38.89 -1.22
C ASN A 239 20.37 38.79 -2.74
N SER A 240 21.15 39.57 -3.50
CA SER A 240 21.17 39.49 -4.97
C SER A 240 21.69 38.13 -5.49
N TYR A 241 22.62 37.52 -4.75
CA TYR A 241 23.16 36.22 -5.09
C TYR A 241 22.16 35.11 -4.77
N GLN A 242 21.52 35.18 -3.59
CA GLN A 242 20.45 34.27 -3.22
C GLN A 242 19.29 34.33 -4.22
N GLU A 243 18.83 35.53 -4.58
CA GLU A 243 17.76 35.70 -5.57
C GLU A 243 18.12 35.08 -6.92
N ARG A 244 19.38 35.23 -7.36
CA ARG A 244 19.86 34.55 -8.57
C ARG A 244 19.80 33.03 -8.45
N LEU A 245 20.19 32.45 -7.31
CA LEU A 245 20.11 31.01 -7.09
C LEU A 245 18.67 30.50 -7.14
N ILE A 246 17.73 31.27 -6.56
CA ILE A 246 16.30 30.97 -6.58
C ILE A 246 15.79 31.00 -8.02
N GLN A 247 16.11 32.04 -8.80
CA GLN A 247 15.72 32.16 -10.20
C GLN A 247 16.30 31.06 -11.08
N ASP A 248 17.60 30.75 -10.94
CA ASP A 248 18.25 29.67 -11.68
C ASP A 248 17.61 28.31 -11.34
N ARG A 249 17.17 28.12 -10.09
CA ARG A 249 16.47 26.90 -9.66
C ARG A 249 15.07 26.83 -10.23
N LEU A 250 14.30 27.90 -10.12
CA LEU A 250 12.96 28.03 -10.69
C LEU A 250 12.96 27.71 -12.19
N GLN A 251 13.87 28.34 -12.95
CA GLN A 251 13.98 28.11 -14.38
C GLN A 251 14.25 26.63 -14.71
N ARG A 252 15.18 25.98 -14.01
CA ARG A 252 15.49 24.56 -14.21
C ARG A 252 14.35 23.62 -13.80
N GLU A 253 13.46 24.05 -12.90
CA GLU A 253 12.28 23.28 -12.49
C GLU A 253 11.17 23.44 -13.53
N GLN A 254 10.92 24.67 -13.99
CA GLN A 254 9.99 24.99 -15.08
C GLN A 254 10.33 24.25 -16.38
N GLU A 255 11.60 24.30 -16.83
CA GLU A 255 12.05 23.60 -18.05
C GLU A 255 11.83 22.08 -17.98
N ARG A 256 11.87 21.49 -16.78
CA ARG A 256 11.60 20.06 -16.57
C ARG A 256 10.11 19.76 -16.61
N GLU A 257 9.29 20.61 -16.01
CA GLU A 257 7.83 20.48 -16.03
C GLU A 257 7.29 20.65 -17.45
N ASP A 258 7.76 21.68 -18.17
CA ASP A 258 7.41 21.93 -19.56
C ASP A 258 7.85 20.76 -20.46
N GLY A 259 9.07 20.23 -20.26
CA GLY A 259 9.54 19.06 -21.00
C GLY A 259 8.73 17.79 -20.72
N ALA A 260 8.29 17.56 -19.48
CA ALA A 260 7.41 16.43 -19.15
C ALA A 260 6.02 16.59 -19.80
N ARG A 261 5.48 17.82 -19.79
CA ARG A 261 4.21 18.14 -20.44
C ARG A 261 4.27 17.94 -21.95
N GLU A 262 5.35 18.36 -22.60
CA GLU A 262 5.56 18.14 -24.04
C GLU A 262 5.64 16.65 -24.41
N GLU A 263 6.18 15.80 -23.53
CA GLU A 263 6.19 14.33 -23.71
C GLU A 263 4.81 13.68 -23.52
N GLU A 264 3.92 14.30 -22.75
CA GLU A 264 2.55 13.81 -22.47
C GLU A 264 1.50 14.34 -23.49
N GLU A 265 1.74 15.50 -24.13
CA GLU A 265 0.84 16.14 -25.09
C GLU A 265 0.89 15.55 -26.52
N GLU A 266 1.46 14.36 -26.74
CA GLU A 266 1.40 13.69 -28.05
C GLU A 266 -0.01 13.18 -28.45
N ASP A 267 -1.01 13.25 -27.56
CA ASP A 267 -2.36 12.68 -27.80
C ASP A 267 -3.60 13.58 -27.60
N GLU A 268 -3.52 14.85 -27.15
CA GLU A 268 -4.73 15.71 -27.03
C GLU A 268 -4.51 17.18 -27.45
N GLU A 269 -5.13 17.57 -28.58
CA GLU A 269 -5.28 18.98 -28.99
C GLU A 269 -6.25 19.72 -28.04
N ASP A 270 -5.79 20.23 -26.90
CA ASP A 270 -6.65 21.03 -26.00
C ASP A 270 -6.55 22.55 -26.28
N VAL A 271 -7.70 23.11 -26.64
CA VAL A 271 -7.94 24.51 -27.06
C VAL A 271 -8.14 25.45 -25.84
N ASN A 272 -7.98 24.98 -24.59
CA ASN A 272 -8.33 25.76 -23.39
C ASN A 272 -7.17 26.45 -22.65
N THR A 273 -5.90 26.26 -23.03
CA THR A 273 -4.74 26.80 -22.29
C THR A 273 -4.68 28.34 -22.22
N ALA A 274 -5.38 29.06 -23.10
CA ALA A 274 -5.32 30.53 -23.17
C ALA A 274 -6.19 31.27 -22.13
N GLN A 275 -7.19 30.63 -21.51
CA GLN A 275 -8.14 31.33 -20.64
C GLN A 275 -7.70 31.43 -19.17
N GLN A 276 -6.71 30.67 -18.72
CA GLN A 276 -6.24 30.70 -17.33
C GLN A 276 -5.24 31.83 -17.04
N LYS A 277 -4.61 32.42 -18.07
CA LYS A 277 -3.51 33.38 -17.90
C LYS A 277 -3.92 34.81 -17.47
N ASP A 278 -5.21 35.15 -17.57
CA ASP A 278 -5.72 36.50 -17.29
C ASP A 278 -6.58 36.57 -16.01
N TRP A 279 -6.59 35.52 -15.18
CA TRP A 279 -7.31 35.54 -13.91
C TRP A 279 -6.44 36.16 -12.80
N GLU A 280 -6.89 37.27 -12.22
CA GLU A 280 -6.30 37.87 -11.02
C GLU A 280 -7.11 37.45 -9.78
N PRO A 281 -6.56 36.63 -8.88
CA PRO A 281 -7.27 36.24 -7.67
C PRO A 281 -7.55 37.45 -6.77
N THR A 282 -8.73 37.46 -6.18
CA THR A 282 -9.11 38.38 -5.12
C THR A 282 -8.21 38.21 -3.89
N ALA A 283 -8.17 39.21 -3.00
CA ALA A 283 -7.35 39.12 -1.79
C ALA A 283 -7.70 37.91 -0.90
N GLU A 284 -8.97 37.50 -0.88
CA GLU A 284 -9.44 36.31 -0.16
C GLU A 284 -8.91 35.02 -0.83
N GLU A 285 -8.97 34.94 -2.15
CA GLU A 285 -8.41 33.80 -2.90
C GLU A 285 -6.89 33.72 -2.78
N LYS A 286 -6.19 34.86 -2.80
CA LYS A 286 -4.74 34.90 -2.52
C LYS A 286 -4.42 34.37 -1.12
N ALA A 287 -5.27 34.61 -0.12
CA ALA A 287 -5.08 34.05 1.22
C ALA A 287 -5.26 32.52 1.22
N LEU A 288 -6.28 32.01 0.53
CA LEU A 288 -6.50 30.57 0.38
C LEU A 288 -5.33 29.88 -0.36
N LEU A 289 -4.83 30.48 -1.44
CA LEU A 289 -3.68 29.97 -2.18
C LEU A 289 -2.41 29.94 -1.32
N ARG A 290 -2.21 30.94 -0.45
CA ARG A 290 -1.12 30.94 0.54
C ARG A 290 -1.28 29.82 1.56
N GLU A 291 -2.50 29.60 2.06
CA GLU A 291 -2.79 28.48 2.98
C GLU A 291 -2.55 27.12 2.30
N GLU A 292 -2.91 26.97 1.03
CA GLU A 292 -2.67 25.76 0.25
C GLU A 292 -1.18 25.52 0.02
N PHE A 293 -0.42 26.56 -0.33
CA PHE A 293 1.04 26.51 -0.42
C PHE A 293 1.66 26.00 0.88
N ILE A 294 1.27 26.57 2.02
CA ILE A 294 1.74 26.14 3.35
C ILE A 294 1.35 24.69 3.62
N GLY A 295 0.12 24.29 3.28
CA GLY A 295 -0.37 22.92 3.39
C GLY A 295 0.46 21.93 2.58
N GLN A 296 0.79 22.26 1.33
CA GLN A 296 1.65 21.45 0.48
C GLN A 296 3.06 21.32 1.06
N MET A 297 3.63 22.42 1.58
CA MET A 297 4.93 22.38 2.24
C MET A 297 4.93 21.47 3.47
N HIS A 298 3.86 21.50 4.28
CA HIS A 298 3.69 20.58 5.41
C HIS A 298 3.58 19.12 4.96
N GLN A 299 2.79 18.82 3.93
CA GLN A 299 2.64 17.44 3.44
C GLN A 299 3.95 16.91 2.86
N ARG A 300 4.68 17.70 2.07
CA ARG A 300 6.02 17.34 1.56
C ARG A 300 6.98 17.04 2.69
N PHE A 301 6.93 17.83 3.76
CA PHE A 301 7.72 17.60 4.96
C PHE A 301 7.39 16.22 5.58
N LEU A 302 6.12 15.94 5.84
CA LEU A 302 5.67 14.66 6.42
C LEU A 302 6.01 13.46 5.53
N ASP A 303 5.87 13.62 4.22
CA ASP A 303 6.17 12.58 3.23
C ASP A 303 7.67 12.28 3.07
N GLY A 304 8.56 13.16 3.56
CA GLY A 304 10.00 12.96 3.43
C GLY A 304 10.58 13.46 2.10
N LYS A 305 9.89 14.40 1.43
CA LYS A 305 10.24 14.88 0.09
C LYS A 305 11.07 16.16 0.09
N ASP A 306 11.25 16.77 1.25
CA ASP A 306 11.98 18.01 1.44
C ASP A 306 13.49 17.75 1.44
N LYS A 307 14.20 18.22 0.41
CA LYS A 307 15.61 17.88 0.18
C LYS A 307 16.56 18.64 1.10
N ASP A 308 16.08 19.72 1.70
CA ASP A 308 16.88 20.65 2.47
C ASP A 308 16.93 20.29 3.97
N ILE A 309 16.23 19.22 4.40
CA ILE A 309 16.28 18.67 5.76
C ILE A 309 16.84 17.25 5.79
N ASN A 310 17.62 16.94 6.83
CA ASN A 310 18.11 15.59 7.08
C ASN A 310 17.08 14.78 7.88
N TYR A 311 16.22 14.03 7.19
CA TYR A 311 15.19 13.20 7.84
C TYR A 311 15.74 12.10 8.74
N SER A 312 16.98 11.64 8.56
CA SER A 312 17.57 10.67 9.49
C SER A 312 17.70 11.24 10.90
N GLU A 313 17.97 12.55 11.02
CA GLU A 313 18.03 13.22 12.32
C GLU A 313 16.63 13.38 12.95
N VAL A 314 15.57 13.42 12.14
CA VAL A 314 14.19 13.54 12.61
C VAL A 314 13.61 12.17 12.99
N ASP A 315 13.74 11.19 12.10
CA ASP A 315 13.14 9.86 12.20
C ASP A 315 13.81 8.95 13.26
N GLU A 316 15.00 9.31 13.71
CA GLU A 316 15.73 8.61 14.78
C GLU A 316 15.78 9.40 16.09
N ASN A 317 15.18 10.60 16.16
CA ASN A 317 15.21 11.42 17.36
C ASN A 317 14.19 10.95 18.41
N PRO A 318 14.64 10.50 19.60
CA PRO A 318 13.73 10.07 20.67
C PRO A 318 12.87 11.20 21.25
N ASP A 319 13.28 12.47 21.11
CA ASP A 319 12.52 13.61 21.65
C ASP A 319 11.21 13.86 20.88
N TYR A 320 11.10 13.32 19.67
CA TYR A 320 9.88 13.39 18.84
C TYR A 320 8.99 12.15 18.97
N ASP A 321 9.34 11.20 19.84
CA ASP A 321 8.50 10.04 20.17
C ASP A 321 7.33 10.48 21.08
N ASN A 322 6.31 11.08 20.46
CA ASN A 322 5.18 11.65 21.18
C ASN A 322 4.16 10.57 21.55
N LEU A 323 4.25 10.07 22.79
CA LEU A 323 3.34 9.08 23.35
C LEU A 323 1.87 9.53 23.34
N ASP A 324 1.58 10.84 23.42
CA ASP A 324 0.20 11.34 23.38
C ASP A 324 -0.42 11.11 21.99
N ILE A 325 0.38 11.27 20.92
CA ILE A 325 -0.07 10.99 19.55
C ILE A 325 -0.29 9.49 19.39
N VAL A 326 0.64 8.67 19.87
CA VAL A 326 0.51 7.20 19.80
C VAL A 326 -0.73 6.73 20.55
N THR A 327 -0.97 7.26 21.75
CA THR A 327 -2.16 6.91 22.56
C THR A 327 -3.43 7.27 21.83
N ARG A 328 -3.50 8.48 21.24
CA ARG A 328 -4.70 8.87 20.48
C ARG A 328 -4.90 8.04 19.21
N ASP A 329 -3.83 7.73 18.48
CA ASP A 329 -3.93 6.84 17.31
C ASP A 329 -4.38 5.42 17.71
N GLU A 330 -3.96 4.94 18.88
CA GLU A 330 -4.42 3.67 19.45
C GLU A 330 -5.89 3.73 19.90
N GLU A 331 -6.32 4.84 20.50
CA GLU A 331 -7.72 5.11 20.87
C GLU A 331 -8.60 5.18 19.62
N ASP A 332 -8.24 5.99 18.61
CA ASP A 332 -8.97 6.12 17.35
C ASP A 332 -9.09 4.76 16.65
N LYS A 333 -8.00 3.98 16.62
CA LYS A 333 -8.02 2.62 16.08
C LYS A 333 -8.93 1.67 16.86
N TYR A 334 -9.05 1.85 18.18
CA TYR A 334 -9.95 1.06 19.00
C TYR A 334 -11.42 1.42 18.70
N PHE A 335 -11.75 2.70 18.53
CA PHE A 335 -13.10 3.13 18.13
C PHE A 335 -13.48 2.65 16.72
N ASP A 336 -12.57 2.74 15.75
CA ASP A 336 -12.81 2.24 14.38
C ASP A 336 -13.00 0.71 14.35
N GLU A 337 -12.38 -0.04 15.29
CA GLU A 337 -12.55 -1.49 15.42
C GLU A 337 -13.85 -1.88 16.16
N ASP A 338 -14.36 -1.04 17.06
CA ASP A 338 -15.61 -1.27 17.82
C ASP A 338 -16.87 -0.83 17.02
N ASP A 339 -16.79 0.20 16.16
CA ASP A 339 -17.92 0.62 15.29
C ASP A 339 -18.33 -0.49 14.30
N ASP A 340 -17.38 -1.36 13.90
CA ASP A 340 -17.65 -2.55 13.07
C ASP A 340 -18.50 -3.61 13.83
N ASP A 341 -18.39 -3.69 15.16
CA ASP A 341 -19.12 -4.65 16.00
C ASP A 341 -20.55 -4.14 16.34
N GLU A 342 -20.76 -2.82 16.48
CA GLU A 342 -22.09 -2.23 16.74
C GLU A 342 -23.01 -2.27 15.49
N GLU A 343 -22.47 -2.10 14.27
CA GLU A 343 -23.26 -2.26 13.03
C GLU A 343 -23.75 -3.71 12.83
N GLU A 344 -23.03 -4.70 13.36
CA GLU A 344 -23.46 -6.11 13.33
C GLU A 344 -24.60 -6.42 14.31
N GLU A 345 -24.56 -5.85 15.51
CA GLU A 345 -25.63 -6.04 16.50
C GLU A 345 -26.92 -5.32 16.10
N GLU A 346 -26.88 -4.19 15.38
CA GLU A 346 -28.10 -3.56 14.85
C GLU A 346 -28.72 -4.37 13.70
N MET A 347 -27.91 -4.99 12.83
CA MET A 347 -28.39 -5.83 11.73
C MET A 347 -28.94 -7.19 12.19
N GLU A 348 -28.41 -7.79 13.28
CA GLU A 348 -28.98 -9.00 13.88
C GLU A 348 -30.32 -8.71 14.60
N ASN A 349 -30.46 -7.55 15.26
CA ASN A 349 -31.70 -7.19 15.94
C ASN A 349 -32.85 -6.88 14.97
N ASP A 350 -32.56 -6.30 13.80
CA ASP A 350 -33.56 -6.04 12.76
C ASP A 350 -34.07 -7.34 12.09
N GLU A 351 -33.21 -8.34 11.90
CA GLU A 351 -33.60 -9.66 11.37
C GLU A 351 -34.46 -10.46 12.37
N ASP A 352 -34.18 -10.33 13.67
CA ASP A 352 -34.96 -10.97 14.73
C ASP A 352 -36.33 -10.30 14.99
N GLU A 353 -36.47 -8.99 14.78
CA GLU A 353 -37.76 -8.30 14.85
C GLU A 353 -38.69 -8.62 13.66
N GLU A 354 -38.16 -8.81 12.45
CA GLU A 354 -38.96 -9.24 11.29
C GLU A 354 -39.45 -10.70 11.42
N ASN A 355 -38.69 -11.59 12.06
CA ASN A 355 -39.08 -13.00 12.23
C ASN A 355 -40.11 -13.23 13.37
N MET A 356 -40.34 -12.22 14.21
CA MET A 356 -41.36 -12.23 15.27
C MET A 356 -42.71 -11.65 14.83
N THR A 357 -42.82 -11.13 13.60
CA THR A 357 -44.03 -10.48 13.08
C THR A 357 -44.79 -11.25 11.99
N GLU A 358 -44.43 -12.50 11.66
CA GLU A 358 -45.22 -13.40 10.78
C GLU A 358 -46.20 -14.34 11.50
#